data_AF-W7WHS2-F1
#
_entry.id   AF-W7WHS2-F1
#
_cell.length_a   1.000
_cell.length_b   1.000
_cell.length_c   1.000
_cell.angle_alpha   90.00
_cell.angle_beta   90.00
_cell.angle_gamma   90.00
#
_symmetry.space_group_name_H-M   'P 1'
#
loop_
_entity.id
_entity.type
_entity.pdbx_description
1 polymer ?
#
loop_
_entity_poly.entity_id
_entity_poly.type
_entity_poly.pdbx_seq_one_letter_code
_entity_poly.pdbx_strand_id
1 'polypeptide(L)'
;MNALRAFLLSLCAAGLLGLAAAPARAMTPAQALAISAGDTDTRVAALQQAIAALDPRVPVLVQALLDGEVKVDDQRAYIVAADGSAVDAATGQPATPPETAEDAVNNNRMRGELQAALAALQLITGDLTQRRAAIGSLREAMDEAKLPLIEQALAKEADPALKAELETLRAKGLIASTDPAKRLQAAQALASSTTPATRSLLLERLKPAAEGGEADPAVRAALQASLDGVNSMLAWGERAGVVFTGISLGSILLLAALGLAITYG
;
A
#
# COMPACT_ATOMS: atom_id res chain seq x y z
N MET A 1 -1.69 -58.75 -17.36
CA MET A 1 -0.66 -57.79 -16.91
C MET A 1 -1.03 -56.31 -17.14
N ASN A 2 -1.81 -55.96 -18.17
CA ASN A 2 -2.16 -54.55 -18.43
C ASN A 2 -3.25 -53.99 -17.49
N ALA A 3 -4.21 -54.79 -17.05
CA ALA A 3 -5.27 -54.35 -16.12
C ALA A 3 -4.76 -54.05 -14.70
N LEU A 4 -3.77 -54.80 -14.21
CA LEU A 4 -3.18 -54.59 -12.88
C LEU A 4 -2.30 -53.33 -12.85
N ARG A 5 -1.63 -53.00 -13.96
CA ARG A 5 -0.86 -51.75 -14.12
C ARG A 5 -1.77 -50.52 -14.20
N ALA A 6 -2.91 -50.61 -14.90
CA ALA A 6 -3.89 -49.53 -14.97
C ALA A 6 -4.54 -49.22 -13.61
N PHE A 7 -4.80 -50.26 -12.80
CA PHE A 7 -5.36 -50.10 -11.46
C PHE A 7 -4.36 -49.46 -10.48
N LEU A 8 -3.09 -49.85 -10.54
CA LEU A 8 -2.01 -49.27 -9.72
C LEU A 8 -1.67 -47.82 -10.10
N LEU A 9 -1.72 -47.48 -11.40
CA LEU A 9 -1.54 -46.10 -11.87
C LEU A 9 -2.70 -45.17 -11.44
N SER A 10 -3.93 -45.69 -11.40
CA SER A 10 -5.09 -44.91 -10.94
C SER A 10 -5.10 -44.67 -9.43
N LEU A 11 -4.54 -45.59 -8.63
CA LEU A 11 -4.38 -45.41 -7.19
C LEU A 11 -3.28 -44.38 -6.84
N CYS A 12 -2.20 -44.31 -7.62
CA CYS A 12 -1.16 -43.30 -7.44
C CYS A 12 -1.61 -41.89 -7.85
N ALA A 13 -2.48 -41.76 -8.87
CA ALA A 13 -3.03 -40.47 -9.28
C ALA A 13 -4.02 -39.89 -8.25
N ALA A 14 -4.76 -40.74 -7.52
CA ALA A 14 -5.66 -40.30 -6.45
C ALA A 14 -4.91 -39.93 -5.15
N GLY A 15 -3.74 -40.53 -4.88
CA GLY A 15 -2.92 -40.21 -3.70
C GLY A 15 -2.13 -38.91 -3.80
N LEU A 16 -1.83 -38.44 -5.02
CA LEU A 16 -1.04 -37.22 -5.26
C LEU A 16 -1.87 -35.93 -5.29
N LEU A 17 -3.20 -36.00 -5.38
CA LEU A 17 -4.08 -34.82 -5.24
C LEU A 17 -4.39 -34.44 -3.78
N GLY A 18 -4.01 -35.27 -2.80
CA GLY A 18 -4.38 -35.08 -1.39
C GLY A 18 -3.40 -34.26 -0.53
N LEU A 19 -2.21 -33.88 -1.03
CA LEU A 19 -1.11 -33.38 -0.18
C LEU A 19 -0.70 -31.91 -0.36
N ALA A 20 -1.49 -31.07 -1.04
CA ALA A 20 -1.14 -29.65 -1.23
C ALA A 20 -2.22 -28.64 -0.81
N ALA A 21 -3.22 -29.06 -0.03
CA ALA A 21 -4.06 -28.10 0.69
C ALA A 21 -3.41 -27.84 2.06
N ALA A 22 -2.43 -26.94 2.10
CA ALA A 22 -2.15 -26.26 3.37
C ALA A 22 -3.48 -25.70 3.87
N PRO A 23 -3.87 -25.89 5.14
CA PRO A 23 -5.11 -25.33 5.62
C PRO A 23 -5.02 -23.81 5.43
N ALA A 24 -5.78 -23.28 4.47
CA ALA A 24 -6.05 -21.85 4.43
C ALA A 24 -6.63 -21.54 5.81
N ARG A 25 -5.86 -20.83 6.65
CA ARG A 25 -6.29 -20.48 8.00
C ARG A 25 -7.36 -19.41 7.84
N ALA A 26 -8.59 -19.88 7.71
CA ALA A 26 -9.77 -19.05 7.67
C ALA A 26 -9.79 -18.14 8.92
N MET A 27 -10.09 -16.87 8.72
CA MET A 27 -10.28 -15.89 9.78
C MET A 27 -11.30 -16.41 10.78
N THR A 28 -10.95 -16.37 12.06
CA THR A 28 -11.86 -16.78 13.13
C THR A 28 -12.76 -15.62 13.56
N PRO A 29 -13.95 -15.90 14.13
CA PRO A 29 -14.81 -14.85 14.69
C PRO A 29 -14.09 -13.95 15.69
N ALA A 30 -13.24 -14.53 16.54
CA ALA A 30 -12.44 -13.79 17.51
C ALA A 30 -11.41 -12.85 16.85
N GLN A 31 -10.79 -13.27 15.73
CA GLN A 31 -9.89 -12.41 14.97
C GLN A 31 -10.64 -11.26 14.30
N ALA A 32 -11.80 -11.53 13.69
CA ALA A 32 -12.63 -10.48 13.10
C ALA A 32 -13.09 -9.47 14.16
N LEU A 33 -13.50 -9.94 15.33
CA LEU A 33 -13.87 -9.08 16.46
C LEU A 33 -12.67 -8.25 16.95
N ALA A 34 -11.50 -8.86 17.13
CA ALA A 34 -10.30 -8.16 17.63
C ALA A 34 -9.80 -7.05 16.70
N ILE A 35 -10.08 -7.12 15.39
CA ILE A 35 -9.80 -6.04 14.42
C ILE A 35 -10.86 -4.93 14.52
N SER A 36 -12.11 -5.30 14.84
CA SER A 36 -13.28 -4.43 14.74
C SER A 36 -13.59 -3.66 16.03
N ALA A 37 -13.26 -4.22 17.20
CA ALA A 37 -13.62 -3.70 18.50
C ALA A 37 -12.45 -3.70 19.50
N GLY A 38 -12.51 -2.81 20.50
CA GLY A 38 -11.51 -2.68 21.56
C GLY A 38 -10.57 -1.48 21.39
N ASP A 39 -9.50 -1.47 22.18
CA ASP A 39 -8.49 -0.40 22.14
C ASP A 39 -7.70 -0.37 20.82
N THR A 40 -7.28 0.83 20.40
CA THR A 40 -6.61 1.03 19.10
C THR A 40 -5.33 0.21 18.98
N ASP A 41 -4.49 0.09 20.01
CA ASP A 41 -3.23 -0.65 19.90
C ASP A 41 -3.47 -2.15 19.74
N THR A 42 -4.48 -2.69 20.45
CA THR A 42 -4.87 -4.09 20.34
C THR A 42 -5.43 -4.42 18.96
N ARG A 43 -6.26 -3.52 18.41
CA ARG A 43 -6.82 -3.66 17.06
C ARG A 43 -5.74 -3.60 15.98
N VAL A 44 -4.78 -2.69 16.09
CA VAL A 44 -3.64 -2.58 15.17
C VAL A 44 -2.79 -3.86 15.21
N ALA A 45 -2.51 -4.40 16.39
CA ALA A 45 -1.78 -5.67 16.52
C ALA A 45 -2.54 -6.85 15.87
N ALA A 46 -3.86 -6.94 16.10
CA ALA A 46 -4.71 -7.96 15.47
C ALA A 46 -4.73 -7.83 13.94
N LEU A 47 -4.83 -6.60 13.43
CA LEU A 47 -4.79 -6.30 11.99
C LEU A 47 -3.46 -6.74 11.37
N GLN A 48 -2.33 -6.41 11.99
CA GLN A 48 -1.00 -6.81 11.51
C GLN A 48 -0.83 -8.33 11.45
N GLN A 49 -1.34 -9.06 12.45
CA GLN A 49 -1.33 -10.53 12.43
C GLN A 49 -2.21 -11.11 11.30
N ALA A 50 -3.37 -10.49 11.05
CA ALA A 50 -4.29 -10.92 10.00
C ALA A 50 -3.71 -10.72 8.60
N ILE A 51 -2.98 -9.62 8.36
CA ILE A 51 -2.29 -9.36 7.09
C ILE A 51 -1.28 -10.46 6.78
N ALA A 52 -0.51 -10.91 7.79
CA ALA A 52 0.49 -11.96 7.62
C ALA A 52 -0.12 -13.32 7.23
N ALA A 53 -1.38 -13.57 7.59
CA ALA A 53 -2.10 -14.80 7.24
C ALA A 53 -2.60 -14.81 5.78
N LEU A 54 -2.66 -13.64 5.11
CA LEU A 54 -3.15 -13.47 3.73
C LEU A 54 -4.56 -14.07 3.49
N ASP A 55 -5.43 -14.00 4.48
CA ASP A 55 -6.80 -14.48 4.35
C ASP A 55 -7.65 -13.54 3.48
N PRO A 56 -8.41 -14.05 2.48
CA PRO A 56 -9.20 -13.25 1.55
C PRO A 56 -10.37 -12.48 2.19
N ARG A 57 -10.80 -12.83 3.40
CA ARG A 57 -11.83 -12.11 4.18
C ARG A 57 -11.28 -10.86 4.87
N VAL A 58 -9.98 -10.80 5.16
CA VAL A 58 -9.36 -9.63 5.79
C VAL A 58 -9.55 -8.34 4.97
N PRO A 59 -9.25 -8.29 3.66
CA PRO A 59 -9.46 -7.06 2.89
C PRO A 59 -10.94 -6.66 2.83
N VAL A 60 -11.87 -7.63 2.83
CA VAL A 60 -13.31 -7.37 2.86
C VAL A 60 -13.73 -6.71 4.17
N LEU A 61 -13.29 -7.26 5.30
CA LEU A 61 -13.56 -6.68 6.62
C LEU A 61 -12.90 -5.29 6.78
N VAL A 62 -11.65 -5.14 6.35
CA VAL A 62 -10.93 -3.86 6.43
C VAL A 62 -11.63 -2.78 5.61
N GLN A 63 -12.09 -3.10 4.39
CA GLN A 63 -12.86 -2.17 3.57
C GLN A 63 -14.19 -1.80 4.25
N ALA A 64 -14.95 -2.78 4.74
CA ALA A 64 -16.20 -2.51 5.45
C ALA A 64 -16.01 -1.63 6.70
N LEU A 65 -14.90 -1.80 7.44
CA LEU A 65 -14.55 -0.92 8.56
C LEU A 65 -14.29 0.51 8.10
N LEU A 66 -13.59 0.69 6.96
CA LEU A 66 -13.34 2.01 6.39
C LEU A 66 -14.63 2.69 5.92
N ASP A 67 -15.58 1.91 5.43
CA ASP A 67 -16.87 2.38 4.93
C ASP A 67 -17.91 2.59 6.04
N GLY A 68 -17.61 2.16 7.28
CA GLY A 68 -18.51 2.28 8.43
C GLY A 68 -19.66 1.27 8.41
N GLU A 69 -19.47 0.14 7.72
CA GLU A 69 -20.49 -0.90 7.50
C GLU A 69 -20.40 -2.05 8.51
N VAL A 70 -19.57 -1.92 9.55
CA VAL A 70 -19.33 -3.01 10.51
C VAL A 70 -20.05 -2.76 11.82
N LYS A 71 -20.78 -3.79 12.28
CA LYS A 71 -21.34 -3.87 13.63
C LYS A 71 -20.66 -4.95 14.45
N VAL A 72 -20.58 -4.77 15.75
CA VAL A 72 -19.93 -5.70 16.67
C VAL A 72 -20.83 -6.00 17.86
N ASP A 73 -20.82 -7.24 18.32
CA ASP A 73 -21.33 -7.62 19.65
C ASP A 73 -20.16 -8.18 20.50
N ASP A 74 -20.46 -8.77 21.66
CA ASP A 74 -19.45 -9.31 22.57
C ASP A 74 -18.62 -10.48 21.98
N GLN A 75 -19.07 -11.09 20.88
CA GLN A 75 -18.50 -12.33 20.34
C GLN A 75 -18.09 -12.24 18.87
N ARG A 76 -18.71 -11.35 18.09
CA ARG A 76 -18.66 -11.35 16.63
C ARG A 76 -18.66 -9.95 16.04
N ALA A 77 -18.08 -9.86 14.85
CA ALA A 77 -18.22 -8.73 13.95
C ALA A 77 -19.10 -9.12 12.76
N TYR A 78 -19.92 -8.18 12.30
CA TYR A 78 -20.88 -8.33 11.22
C TYR A 78 -20.65 -7.22 10.20
N ILE A 79 -20.71 -7.56 8.91
CA ILE A 79 -20.72 -6.57 7.84
C ILE A 79 -22.17 -6.39 7.40
N VAL A 80 -22.67 -5.17 7.46
CA VAL A 80 -24.05 -4.80 7.16
C VAL A 80 -24.08 -3.95 5.89
N ALA A 81 -24.66 -4.49 4.82
CA ALA A 81 -24.77 -3.78 3.56
C ALA A 81 -25.88 -2.72 3.60
N ALA A 82 -25.84 -1.78 2.65
CA ALA A 82 -26.81 -0.69 2.54
C ALA A 82 -28.27 -1.15 2.35
N ASP A 83 -28.48 -2.38 1.85
CA ASP A 83 -29.82 -2.99 1.71
C ASP A 83 -30.34 -3.64 3.01
N GLY A 84 -29.56 -3.55 4.11
CA GLY A 84 -29.89 -4.12 5.41
C GLY A 84 -29.56 -5.61 5.55
N SER A 85 -29.05 -6.26 4.51
CA SER A 85 -28.51 -7.61 4.64
C SER A 85 -27.21 -7.59 5.42
N ALA A 86 -26.93 -8.68 6.14
CA ALA A 86 -25.73 -8.79 6.95
C ALA A 86 -25.09 -10.18 6.85
N VAL A 87 -23.77 -10.18 6.98
CA VAL A 87 -22.96 -11.39 7.00
C VAL A 87 -22.02 -11.38 8.20
N ASP A 88 -21.67 -12.56 8.69
CA ASP A 88 -20.60 -12.72 9.67
C ASP A 88 -19.26 -12.32 9.02
N ALA A 89 -18.52 -11.42 9.67
CA ALA A 89 -17.30 -10.86 9.09
C ALA A 89 -16.20 -11.92 8.87
N ALA A 90 -16.09 -12.90 9.78
CA ALA A 90 -15.09 -13.95 9.70
C ALA A 90 -15.38 -14.94 8.57
N THR A 91 -16.64 -15.39 8.46
CA THR A 91 -17.02 -16.50 7.57
C THR A 91 -17.64 -16.05 6.25
N GLY A 92 -18.20 -14.84 6.19
CA GLY A 92 -18.97 -14.34 5.06
C GLY A 92 -20.34 -14.99 4.87
N GLN A 93 -20.80 -15.80 5.84
CA GLN A 93 -22.11 -16.42 5.79
C GLN A 93 -23.20 -15.43 6.24
N PRO A 94 -24.42 -15.50 5.68
CA PRO A 94 -25.54 -14.69 6.12
C PRO A 94 -25.74 -14.80 7.64
N ALA A 95 -25.89 -13.65 8.29
CA ALA A 95 -26.09 -13.57 9.73
C ALA A 95 -26.98 -12.38 10.07
N THR A 96 -27.70 -12.46 11.19
CA THR A 96 -28.50 -11.35 11.71
C THR A 96 -27.78 -10.78 12.93
N PRO A 97 -27.28 -9.53 12.87
CA PRO A 97 -26.71 -8.86 14.02
C PRO A 97 -27.80 -8.73 15.11
N PRO A 98 -27.49 -9.00 16.39
CA PRO A 98 -28.44 -8.75 17.47
C PRO A 98 -28.73 -7.25 17.59
N GLU A 99 -29.86 -6.89 18.21
CA GLU A 99 -30.20 -5.47 18.47
C GLU A 99 -29.18 -4.76 19.35
N THR A 100 -28.43 -5.52 20.16
CA THR A 100 -27.34 -5.01 21.01
C THR A 100 -26.04 -4.78 20.25
N ALA A 101 -25.96 -5.10 18.95
CA ALA A 101 -24.76 -4.89 18.17
C ALA A 101 -24.55 -3.39 17.87
N GLU A 102 -23.37 -2.90 18.22
CA GLU A 102 -22.98 -1.50 18.09
C GLU A 102 -22.14 -1.28 16.83
N ASP A 103 -22.15 -0.05 16.29
CA ASP A 103 -21.32 0.30 15.14
C ASP A 103 -19.84 0.33 15.54
N ALA A 104 -18.98 -0.25 14.69
CA ALA A 104 -17.53 -0.21 14.88
C ALA A 104 -17.01 1.20 14.56
N VAL A 105 -16.61 1.94 15.60
CA VAL A 105 -16.09 3.31 15.44
C VAL A 105 -14.59 3.31 15.18
N ASN A 106 -14.16 4.07 14.17
CA ASN A 106 -12.75 4.21 13.79
C ASN A 106 -12.26 5.65 13.99
N ASN A 107 -11.30 5.84 14.90
CA ASN A 107 -10.60 7.10 15.04
C ASN A 107 -9.62 7.33 13.86
N ASN A 108 -9.09 8.56 13.73
CA ASN A 108 -8.19 8.91 12.62
C ASN A 108 -6.94 8.04 12.53
N ARG A 109 -6.38 7.62 13.67
CA ARG A 109 -5.22 6.73 13.71
C ARG A 109 -5.58 5.35 13.13
N MET A 110 -6.66 4.75 13.62
CA MET A 110 -7.14 3.44 13.15
C MET A 110 -7.51 3.47 11.67
N ARG A 111 -8.14 4.55 11.17
CA ARG A 111 -8.42 4.70 9.73
C ARG A 111 -7.14 4.67 8.90
N GLY A 112 -6.07 5.35 9.34
CA GLY A 112 -4.77 5.32 8.66
C GLY A 112 -4.16 3.92 8.59
N GLU A 113 -4.24 3.18 9.70
CA GLU A 113 -3.74 1.79 9.77
C GLU A 113 -4.56 0.83 8.90
N LEU A 114 -5.90 0.96 8.89
CA LEU A 114 -6.79 0.19 8.01
C LEU A 114 -6.50 0.47 6.54
N GLN A 115 -6.32 1.74 6.15
CA GLN A 115 -5.95 2.11 4.78
C GLN A 115 -4.59 1.52 4.36
N ALA A 116 -3.60 1.60 5.25
CA ALA A 116 -2.28 1.02 5.00
C ALA A 116 -2.34 -0.50 4.88
N ALA A 117 -3.13 -1.17 5.72
CA ALA A 117 -3.33 -2.61 5.69
C ALA A 117 -4.06 -3.07 4.42
N LEU A 118 -5.09 -2.35 3.99
CA LEU A 118 -5.79 -2.66 2.75
C LEU A 118 -4.87 -2.53 1.54
N ALA A 119 -4.10 -1.43 1.47
CA ALA A 119 -3.11 -1.22 0.42
C ALA A 119 -2.07 -2.36 0.44
N ALA A 120 -1.60 -2.77 1.61
CA ALA A 120 -0.66 -3.88 1.75
C ALA A 120 -1.21 -5.20 1.17
N LEU A 121 -2.47 -5.52 1.46
CA LEU A 121 -3.12 -6.73 0.96
C LEU A 121 -3.34 -6.65 -0.56
N GLN A 122 -3.88 -5.53 -1.04
CA GLN A 122 -4.09 -5.28 -2.47
C GLN A 122 -2.79 -5.34 -3.27
N LEU A 123 -1.67 -4.92 -2.68
CA LEU A 123 -0.37 -5.00 -3.32
C LEU A 123 0.05 -6.45 -3.65
N ILE A 124 -0.37 -7.42 -2.84
CA ILE A 124 -0.01 -8.84 -3.01
C ILE A 124 -1.05 -9.58 -3.84
N THR A 125 -2.34 -9.32 -3.61
CA THR A 125 -3.44 -10.13 -4.15
C THR A 125 -4.27 -9.42 -5.22
N GLY A 126 -4.10 -8.11 -5.39
CA GLY A 126 -4.94 -7.31 -6.27
C GLY A 126 -4.59 -7.44 -7.74
N ASP A 127 -5.54 -7.02 -8.58
CA ASP A 127 -5.28 -6.81 -10.01
C ASP A 127 -4.32 -5.63 -10.26
N LEU A 128 -3.94 -5.41 -11.53
CA LEU A 128 -2.99 -4.34 -11.88
C LEU A 128 -3.44 -2.95 -11.38
N THR A 129 -4.73 -2.64 -11.46
CA THR A 129 -5.28 -1.35 -11.05
C THR A 129 -5.24 -1.22 -9.53
N GLN A 130 -5.63 -2.27 -8.81
CA GLN A 130 -5.59 -2.33 -7.35
C GLN A 130 -4.15 -2.25 -6.82
N ARG A 131 -3.20 -2.96 -7.43
CA ARG A 131 -1.78 -2.87 -7.05
C ARG A 131 -1.22 -1.48 -7.29
N ARG A 132 -1.56 -0.83 -8.40
CA ARG A 132 -1.17 0.57 -8.66
C ARG A 132 -1.73 1.53 -7.61
N ALA A 133 -3.01 1.39 -7.27
CA ALA A 133 -3.64 2.20 -6.23
C ALA A 133 -2.96 1.98 -4.87
N ALA A 134 -2.69 0.73 -4.51
CA ALA A 134 -1.98 0.35 -3.29
C ALA A 134 -0.59 0.97 -3.18
N ILE A 135 0.20 0.94 -4.26
CA ILE A 135 1.52 1.59 -4.32
C ILE A 135 1.39 3.09 -4.06
N GLY A 136 0.37 3.74 -4.64
CA GLY A 136 0.05 5.14 -4.40
C GLY A 136 -0.22 5.44 -2.92
N SER A 137 -1.06 4.63 -2.27
CA SER A 137 -1.39 4.79 -0.84
C SER A 137 -0.20 4.52 0.08
N LEU A 138 0.62 3.51 -0.22
CA LEU A 138 1.79 3.17 0.58
C LEU A 138 2.92 4.21 0.46
N ARG A 139 2.95 5.00 -0.62
CA ARG A 139 3.99 6.00 -0.88
C ARG A 139 4.12 7.05 0.22
N GLU A 140 3.00 7.49 0.77
CA GLU A 140 2.94 8.52 1.82
C GLU A 140 3.17 7.91 3.22
N ALA A 141 2.82 6.64 3.40
CA ALA A 141 2.93 5.94 4.69
C ALA A 141 4.22 5.11 4.83
N MET A 142 5.16 5.22 3.89
CA MET A 142 6.36 4.37 3.87
C MET A 142 7.29 4.63 5.05
N ASP A 143 7.66 3.55 5.75
CA ASP A 143 8.66 3.51 6.82
C ASP A 143 9.43 2.17 6.77
N GLU A 144 10.39 1.99 7.67
CA GLU A 144 11.19 0.76 7.75
C GLU A 144 10.32 -0.48 8.09
N ALA A 145 9.26 -0.31 8.90
CA ALA A 145 8.38 -1.40 9.30
C ALA A 145 7.62 -2.03 8.13
N LYS A 146 7.37 -1.26 7.06
CA LYS A 146 6.70 -1.73 5.85
C LYS A 146 7.64 -2.36 4.82
N LEU A 147 8.96 -2.34 5.02
CA LEU A 147 9.92 -2.94 4.08
C LEU A 147 9.64 -4.42 3.76
N PRO A 148 9.36 -5.31 4.75
CA PRO A 148 9.12 -6.73 4.44
C PRO A 148 7.95 -6.95 3.48
N LEU A 149 6.92 -6.12 3.59
CA LEU A 149 5.76 -6.14 2.70
C LEU A 149 6.15 -5.72 1.27
N ILE A 150 6.90 -4.61 1.14
CA ILE A 150 7.37 -4.13 -0.17
C ILE A 150 8.29 -5.15 -0.84
N GLU A 151 9.16 -5.80 -0.08
CA GLU A 151 10.05 -6.84 -0.60
C GLU A 151 9.28 -8.09 -1.06
N GLN A 152 8.24 -8.50 -0.33
CA GLN A 152 7.35 -9.57 -0.78
C GLN A 152 6.58 -9.21 -2.06
N ALA A 153 6.12 -7.97 -2.17
CA ALA A 153 5.45 -7.48 -3.38
C ALA A 153 6.42 -7.43 -4.58
N LEU A 154 7.63 -6.91 -4.40
CA LEU A 154 8.68 -6.87 -5.43
C LEU A 154 8.99 -8.25 -6.00
N ALA A 155 9.07 -9.26 -5.12
CA ALA A 155 9.38 -10.62 -5.52
C ALA A 155 8.30 -11.25 -6.42
N LYS A 156 7.05 -10.79 -6.30
CA LYS A 156 5.89 -11.34 -7.03
C LYS A 156 5.40 -10.46 -8.18
N GLU A 157 5.75 -9.18 -8.19
CA GLU A 157 5.29 -8.26 -9.24
C GLU A 157 5.82 -8.71 -10.60
N ALA A 158 4.99 -8.57 -11.63
CA ALA A 158 5.33 -8.89 -13.01
C ALA A 158 5.35 -7.64 -13.89
N ASP A 159 4.56 -6.62 -13.55
CA ASP A 159 4.49 -5.38 -14.29
C ASP A 159 5.77 -4.55 -14.08
N PRO A 160 6.50 -4.18 -15.15
CA PRO A 160 7.78 -3.48 -15.02
C PRO A 160 7.63 -2.06 -14.46
N ALA A 161 6.50 -1.38 -14.71
CA ALA A 161 6.29 -0.04 -14.18
C ALA A 161 6.03 -0.10 -12.67
N LEU A 162 5.17 -1.04 -12.22
CA LEU A 162 4.93 -1.23 -10.78
C LEU A 162 6.17 -1.71 -10.04
N LYS A 163 7.04 -2.54 -10.66
CA LYS A 163 8.35 -2.90 -10.10
C LYS A 163 9.20 -1.67 -9.81
N ALA A 164 9.34 -0.76 -10.78
CA ALA A 164 10.14 0.45 -10.60
C ALA A 164 9.59 1.35 -9.47
N GLU A 165 8.26 1.44 -9.36
CA GLU A 165 7.64 2.16 -8.25
C GLU A 165 7.91 1.48 -6.89
N LEU A 166 7.81 0.15 -6.82
CA LEU A 166 8.12 -0.60 -5.60
C LEU A 166 9.59 -0.55 -5.21
N GLU A 167 10.51 -0.55 -6.17
CA GLU A 167 11.95 -0.33 -5.93
C GLU A 167 12.19 1.05 -5.31
N THR A 168 11.45 2.06 -5.77
CA THR A 168 11.50 3.41 -5.18
C THR A 168 10.98 3.39 -3.74
N LEU A 169 9.87 2.70 -3.46
CA LEU A 169 9.36 2.55 -2.09
C LEU A 169 10.36 1.81 -1.20
N ARG A 170 10.95 0.73 -1.69
CA ARG A 170 11.99 -0.02 -0.98
C ARG A 170 13.18 0.88 -0.65
N ALA A 171 13.63 1.69 -1.60
CA ALA A 171 14.71 2.65 -1.37
C ALA A 171 14.36 3.67 -0.26
N LYS A 172 13.13 4.20 -0.24
CA LYS A 172 12.68 5.09 0.84
C LYS A 172 12.76 4.43 2.22
N GLY A 173 12.35 3.17 2.35
CA GLY A 173 12.46 2.44 3.62
C GLY A 173 13.91 2.14 4.01
N LEU A 174 14.75 1.79 3.04
CA LEU A 174 16.15 1.42 3.28
C LEU A 174 17.06 2.61 3.63
N ILE A 175 16.65 3.85 3.35
CA ILE A 175 17.46 5.04 3.63
C ILE A 175 17.76 5.21 5.13
N ALA A 176 16.91 4.66 5.99
CA ALA A 176 17.05 4.69 7.44
C ALA A 176 17.81 3.48 8.00
N SER A 177 18.14 2.48 7.17
CA SER A 177 18.70 1.19 7.60
C SER A 177 19.97 1.35 8.42
N THR A 178 20.20 0.45 9.37
CA THR A 178 21.45 0.39 10.14
C THR A 178 22.67 0.00 9.29
N ASP A 179 22.45 -0.65 8.14
CA ASP A 179 23.50 -1.09 7.21
C ASP A 179 23.87 0.03 6.20
N PRO A 180 25.12 0.52 6.20
CA PRO A 180 25.57 1.55 5.26
C PRO A 180 25.45 1.15 3.79
N ALA A 181 25.62 -0.12 3.45
CA ALA A 181 25.52 -0.58 2.06
C ALA A 181 24.07 -0.47 1.53
N LYS A 182 23.09 -0.79 2.38
CA LYS A 182 21.66 -0.60 2.07
C LYS A 182 21.32 0.87 1.91
N ARG A 183 21.86 1.73 2.76
CA ARG A 183 21.65 3.19 2.66
C ARG A 183 22.28 3.77 1.39
N LEU A 184 23.45 3.29 0.99
CA LEU A 184 24.10 3.69 -0.25
C LEU A 184 23.24 3.32 -1.47
N GLN A 185 22.77 2.06 -1.52
CA GLN A 185 21.87 1.60 -2.59
C GLN A 185 20.58 2.42 -2.62
N ALA A 186 20.00 2.70 -1.44
CA ALA A 186 18.80 3.51 -1.32
C ALA A 186 19.02 4.93 -1.85
N ALA A 187 20.11 5.59 -1.48
CA ALA A 187 20.43 6.93 -1.96
C ALA A 187 20.48 6.94 -3.50
N GLN A 188 21.25 6.03 -4.10
CA GLN A 188 21.39 5.92 -5.56
C GLN A 188 20.04 5.69 -6.26
N ALA A 189 19.19 4.81 -5.72
CA ALA A 189 17.88 4.53 -6.29
C ALA A 189 16.91 5.73 -6.21
N LEU A 190 17.08 6.62 -5.23
CA LEU A 190 16.26 7.82 -5.06
C LEU A 190 16.69 8.99 -5.97
N ALA A 191 17.85 8.92 -6.62
CA ALA A 191 18.40 10.01 -7.44
C ALA A 191 17.52 10.40 -8.64
N SER A 192 16.74 9.45 -9.18
CA SER A 192 15.80 9.68 -10.29
C SER A 192 14.40 10.09 -9.85
N SER A 193 14.17 10.31 -8.55
CA SER A 193 12.86 10.71 -8.05
C SER A 193 12.49 12.13 -8.50
N THR A 194 11.22 12.33 -8.83
CA THR A 194 10.65 13.62 -9.21
C THR A 194 9.74 14.20 -8.12
N THR A 195 9.83 13.68 -6.89
CA THR A 195 8.89 14.01 -5.82
C THR A 195 9.52 14.92 -4.75
N PRO A 196 8.83 15.98 -4.31
CA PRO A 196 9.29 16.82 -3.19
C PRO A 196 9.52 16.04 -1.89
N ALA A 197 8.72 15.01 -1.63
CA ALA A 197 8.88 14.14 -0.46
C ALA A 197 10.25 13.45 -0.42
N THR A 198 10.77 13.02 -1.58
CA THR A 198 12.11 12.41 -1.65
C THR A 198 13.21 13.44 -1.39
N ARG A 199 13.05 14.67 -1.89
CA ARG A 199 13.96 15.78 -1.57
C ARG A 199 14.03 16.02 -0.05
N SER A 200 12.88 16.09 0.63
CA SER A 200 12.82 16.26 2.08
C SER A 200 13.50 15.11 2.83
N LEU A 201 13.27 13.87 2.39
CA LEU A 201 13.90 12.68 2.97
C LEU A 201 15.44 12.70 2.86
N LEU A 202 15.96 13.08 1.69
CA LEU A 202 17.40 13.20 1.45
C LEU A 202 18.02 14.32 2.29
N LEU A 203 17.35 15.46 2.40
CA LEU A 203 17.78 16.57 3.26
C LEU A 203 17.82 16.16 4.74
N GLU A 204 16.80 15.44 5.21
CA GLU A 204 16.75 14.93 6.58
C GLU A 204 17.95 14.03 6.86
N ARG A 205 18.30 13.11 5.94
CA ARG A 205 19.47 12.24 6.12
C ARG A 205 20.81 12.94 5.94
N LEU A 206 20.87 14.08 5.28
CA LEU A 206 22.10 14.87 5.12
C LEU A 206 22.44 15.76 6.32
N LYS A 207 21.55 15.85 7.33
CA LYS A 207 21.84 16.54 8.60
C LYS A 207 23.15 16.04 9.24
N PRO A 208 23.72 16.79 10.19
CA PRO A 208 24.88 16.34 10.96
C PRO A 208 24.61 14.98 11.62
N ALA A 209 25.63 14.11 11.67
CA ALA A 209 25.50 12.79 12.29
C ALA A 209 25.09 12.87 13.78
N ALA A 210 25.50 13.94 14.48
CA ALA A 210 25.09 14.21 15.86
C ALA A 210 23.58 14.44 16.04
N GLU A 211 22.86 14.78 14.95
CA GLU A 211 21.42 15.02 14.93
C GLU A 211 20.64 13.84 14.33
N GLY A 212 21.28 12.67 14.16
CA GLY A 212 20.66 11.50 13.55
C GLY A 212 20.79 11.42 12.02
N GLY A 213 21.60 12.30 11.41
CA GLY A 213 21.94 12.24 9.99
C GLY A 213 22.99 11.17 9.64
N GLU A 214 23.39 11.10 8.38
CA GLU A 214 24.34 10.12 7.89
C GLU A 214 25.78 10.41 8.35
N ALA A 215 26.45 9.40 8.91
CA ALA A 215 27.84 9.48 9.36
C ALA A 215 28.83 8.96 8.31
N ASP A 216 28.43 7.99 7.49
CA ASP A 216 29.31 7.37 6.51
C ASP A 216 29.61 8.34 5.34
N PRO A 217 30.89 8.69 5.08
CA PRO A 217 31.24 9.66 4.04
C PRO A 217 30.80 9.24 2.62
N ALA A 218 30.84 7.95 2.29
CA ALA A 218 30.45 7.46 0.98
C ALA A 218 28.92 7.54 0.79
N VAL A 219 28.16 7.19 1.83
CA VAL A 219 26.70 7.35 1.83
C VAL A 219 26.32 8.83 1.75
N ARG A 220 26.99 9.71 2.51
CA ARG A 220 26.77 11.17 2.43
C ARG A 220 26.98 11.71 1.02
N ALA A 221 28.07 11.30 0.34
CA ALA A 221 28.35 11.72 -1.03
C ALA A 221 27.25 11.26 -2.00
N ALA A 222 26.78 10.02 -1.87
CA ALA A 222 25.68 9.51 -2.68
C ALA A 222 24.35 10.23 -2.40
N LEU A 223 24.04 10.52 -1.14
CA LEU A 223 22.86 11.30 -0.74
C LEU A 223 22.89 12.70 -1.37
N GLN A 224 24.05 13.37 -1.35
CA GLN A 224 24.21 14.70 -1.96
C GLN A 224 24.02 14.64 -3.48
N ALA A 225 24.67 13.70 -4.16
CA ALA A 225 24.51 13.54 -5.61
C ALA A 225 23.04 13.25 -5.99
N SER A 226 22.35 12.45 -5.18
CA SER A 226 20.94 12.13 -5.38
C SER A 226 20.05 13.35 -5.16
N LEU A 227 20.34 14.16 -4.14
CA LEU A 227 19.63 15.41 -3.88
C LEU A 227 19.80 16.41 -5.04
N ASP A 228 21.00 16.52 -5.60
CA ASP A 228 21.27 17.38 -6.75
C ASP A 228 20.51 16.91 -8.01
N GLY A 229 20.42 15.60 -8.22
CA GLY A 229 19.59 14.99 -9.27
C GLY A 229 18.11 15.32 -9.12
N VAL A 230 17.56 15.10 -7.92
CA VAL A 230 16.15 15.42 -7.59
C VAL A 230 15.87 16.91 -7.76
N ASN A 231 16.73 17.79 -7.27
CA ASN A 231 16.60 19.24 -7.43
C ASN A 231 16.57 19.65 -8.92
N SER A 232 17.42 19.03 -9.73
CA SER A 232 17.49 19.32 -11.17
C SER A 232 16.19 18.93 -11.89
N MET A 233 15.63 17.76 -11.56
CA MET A 233 14.36 17.30 -12.12
C MET A 233 13.19 18.20 -11.73
N LEU A 234 13.12 18.58 -10.44
CA LEU A 234 12.08 19.48 -9.93
C LEU A 234 12.16 20.86 -10.60
N ALA A 235 13.37 21.43 -10.72
CA ALA A 235 13.57 22.72 -11.38
C ALA A 235 13.20 22.71 -12.86
N TRP A 236 13.46 21.59 -13.56
CA TRP A 236 13.02 21.43 -14.95
C TRP A 236 11.50 21.38 -15.08
N GLY A 237 10.82 20.65 -14.17
CA GLY A 237 9.37 20.59 -14.12
C GLY A 237 8.73 21.97 -13.87
N GLU A 238 9.29 22.75 -12.94
CA GLU A 238 8.83 24.11 -12.65
C GLU A 238 8.96 25.02 -13.88
N ARG A 239 10.11 24.99 -14.56
CA ARG A 239 10.34 25.77 -15.79
C ARG A 239 9.36 25.40 -16.90
N ALA A 240 9.11 24.11 -17.11
CA ALA A 240 8.13 23.65 -18.09
C ALA A 240 6.71 24.16 -17.74
N GLY A 241 6.34 24.14 -16.46
CA GLY A 241 5.07 24.68 -15.98
C GLY A 241 4.92 26.18 -16.23
N VAL A 242 5.97 26.97 -16.00
CA VAL A 242 5.99 28.41 -16.28
C VAL A 242 5.80 28.69 -17.78
N VAL A 243 6.51 27.96 -18.64
CA VAL A 243 6.36 28.10 -20.10
C VAL A 243 4.94 27.78 -20.54
N PHE A 244 4.37 26.68 -20.05
CA PHE A 244 3.00 26.28 -20.39
C PHE A 244 1.98 27.34 -19.93
N THR A 245 2.13 27.85 -18.71
CA THR A 245 1.27 28.92 -18.17
C THR A 245 1.37 30.19 -19.01
N GLY A 246 2.58 30.58 -19.41
CA GLY A 246 2.80 31.73 -20.28
C GLY A 246 2.11 31.58 -21.64
N ILE A 247 2.22 30.40 -22.26
CA ILE A 247 1.55 30.09 -23.53
C ILE A 247 0.03 30.10 -23.36
N SER A 248 -0.49 29.49 -22.29
CA SER A 248 -1.93 29.44 -22.00
C SER A 248 -2.51 30.83 -21.79
N LEU A 249 -1.87 31.65 -20.94
CA LEU A 249 -2.29 33.03 -20.69
C LEU A 249 -2.22 33.87 -21.96
N GLY A 250 -1.13 33.75 -22.73
CA GLY A 250 -0.97 34.45 -24.00
C GLY A 250 -2.06 34.10 -25.01
N SER A 251 -2.48 32.84 -25.07
CA SER A 251 -3.54 32.37 -25.97
C SER A 251 -4.91 32.96 -25.59
N ILE A 252 -5.22 33.03 -24.28
CA ILE A 252 -6.45 33.66 -23.79
C ILE A 252 -6.45 35.16 -24.11
N LEU A 253 -5.32 35.85 -23.87
CA LEU A 253 -5.18 37.28 -24.18
C LEU A 253 -5.30 37.56 -25.69
N LEU A 254 -4.76 36.69 -26.54
CA LEU A 254 -4.91 36.81 -27.99
C LEU A 254 -6.38 36.67 -28.43
N LEU A 255 -7.10 35.69 -27.89
CA LEU A 255 -8.53 35.51 -28.16
C LEU A 255 -9.35 36.70 -27.67
N ALA A 256 -9.04 37.22 -26.49
CA ALA A 256 -9.70 38.41 -25.94
C ALA A 256 -9.44 39.65 -26.81
N ALA A 257 -8.20 39.87 -27.24
CA ALA A 257 -7.82 40.98 -28.12
C ALA A 257 -8.52 40.88 -29.49
N LEU A 258 -8.61 39.68 -30.07
CA LEU A 258 -9.35 39.45 -31.31
C LEU A 258 -10.84 39.77 -31.15
N GLY A 259 -11.46 39.33 -30.03
CA GLY A 259 -12.85 39.67 -29.72
C GLY A 259 -13.08 41.18 -29.63
N LEU A 260 -12.17 41.90 -28.95
CA LEU A 260 -12.23 43.35 -28.83
C LEU A 260 -12.08 44.06 -30.18
N ALA A 261 -11.17 43.55 -31.04
CA ALA A 261 -10.97 44.08 -32.39
C ALA A 261 -12.20 43.90 -33.28
N ILE A 262 -12.98 42.83 -33.09
CA ILE A 262 -14.23 42.64 -33.84
C ILE A 262 -15.33 43.60 -33.36
N THR A 263 -15.38 43.92 -32.07
CA THR A 263 -16.43 44.80 -31.52
C THR A 263 -16.15 46.29 -31.69
N TYR A 264 -14.88 46.70 -31.73
CA TYR A 264 -14.47 48.12 -31.74
C TYR A 264 -13.55 48.52 -32.90
N GLY A 265 -13.08 47.56 -33.71
CA GLY A 265 -12.22 47.80 -34.88
C GLY A 265 -12.99 47.97 -36.17
#